data_AF-A0A7L3GVM0-F1
#
_entry.id   AF-A0A7L3GVM0-F1
#
_cell.length_a   1.000
_cell.length_b   1.000
_cell.length_c   1.000
_cell.angle_alpha   90.00
_cell.angle_beta   90.00
_cell.angle_gamma   90.00
#
_symmetry.space_group_name_H-M   'P 1'
#
loop_
_entity.id
_entity.type
_entity.pdbx_description
1 polymer ?
#
loop_
_entity_poly.entity_id
_entity_poly.type
_entity_poly.pdbx_seq_one_letter_code
_entity_poly.pdbx_strand_id
1 'polypeptide(L)'
;ELISSLRSKLQTLWEERELILSEARECAERGEELEAMVQDVCKPNEFERYMMFIGDLEKVVSLLLCLSSRLARVQNAMRRIDGNTDAEEKQSLNERHKLLSRQREDAKDLKENLDRRERVVSGILAKYLTDQQLEDYRRFVQVKTSLLIEQKDLEEQIKFFEEQLETLEKSIP
;
A
#
# COMPACT_ATOMS: atom_id res chain seq x y z
N GLU A 1 -16.50 -26.17 13.80
CA GLU A 1 -15.02 -26.12 13.89
C GLU A 1 -14.39 -25.12 12.91
N LEU A 2 -14.74 -25.16 11.61
CA LEU A 2 -14.18 -24.21 10.62
C LEU A 2 -14.59 -22.74 10.88
N ILE A 3 -15.87 -22.45 11.10
CA ILE A 3 -16.36 -21.09 11.39
C ILE A 3 -15.71 -20.50 12.64
N SER A 4 -15.60 -21.29 13.71
CA SER A 4 -14.93 -20.85 14.94
C SER A 4 -13.44 -20.56 14.72
N SER A 5 -12.76 -21.35 13.89
CA SER A 5 -11.36 -21.11 13.53
C SER A 5 -11.20 -19.83 12.70
N LEU A 6 -12.09 -19.56 11.73
CA LEU A 6 -12.08 -18.33 10.94
C LEU A 6 -12.33 -17.09 11.80
N ARG A 7 -13.32 -17.14 12.70
CA ARG A 7 -13.58 -16.05 13.65
C ARG A 7 -12.37 -15.78 14.55
N SER A 8 -11.71 -16.83 15.05
CA SER A 8 -10.49 -16.68 15.83
C SER A 8 -9.35 -16.05 15.01
N LYS A 9 -9.21 -16.41 13.73
CA LYS A 9 -8.18 -15.82 12.86
C LYS A 9 -8.48 -14.35 12.57
N LEU A 10 -9.73 -13.99 12.29
CA LEU A 10 -10.16 -12.59 12.12
C LEU A 10 -9.88 -11.76 13.36
N GLN A 11 -10.15 -12.30 14.55
CA GLN A 11 -9.85 -11.64 15.81
C GLN A 11 -8.36 -11.28 15.92
N THR A 12 -7.46 -12.23 15.61
CA THR A 12 -6.01 -11.96 15.59
C THR A 12 -5.62 -10.89 14.58
N LEU A 13 -6.22 -10.89 13.38
CA LEU A 13 -5.93 -9.88 12.36
C LEU A 13 -6.42 -8.48 12.77
N TRP A 14 -7.54 -8.38 13.48
CA TRP A 14 -8.01 -7.09 14.03
C TRP A 14 -7.09 -6.58 15.14
N GLU A 15 -6.57 -7.47 15.99
CA GLU A 15 -5.57 -7.09 17.01
C GLU A 15 -4.27 -6.57 16.37
N GLU A 16 -3.79 -7.25 15.33
CA GLU A 16 -2.64 -6.81 14.53
C GLU A 16 -2.91 -5.45 13.85
N ARG A 17 -4.15 -5.23 13.39
CA ARG A 17 -4.55 -3.96 12.77
C ARG A 17 -4.46 -2.81 13.75
N GLU A 18 -4.89 -3.00 14.99
CA GLU A 18 -4.80 -1.96 16.02
C GLU A 18 -3.35 -1.63 16.37
N LEU A 19 -2.46 -2.62 16.36
CA LEU A 19 -1.02 -2.41 16.53
C LEU A 19 -0.44 -1.55 15.40
N ILE A 20 -0.67 -1.94 14.14
CA ILE A 20 -0.19 -1.19 12.97
C ILE A 20 -0.76 0.23 12.95
N LEU A 21 -2.03 0.41 13.32
CA LEU A 21 -2.63 1.74 13.43
C LEU A 21 -1.97 2.59 14.52
N SER A 22 -1.50 1.99 15.61
CA SER A 22 -0.73 2.68 16.63
C SER A 22 0.63 3.12 16.10
N GLU A 23 1.37 2.22 15.46
CA GLU A 23 2.66 2.52 14.85
C GLU A 23 2.54 3.59 13.74
N ALA A 24 1.45 3.57 12.98
CA ALA A 24 1.15 4.58 11.97
C ALA A 24 0.92 5.96 12.58
N ARG A 25 0.28 6.04 13.76
CA ARG A 25 0.12 7.32 14.50
C ARG A 25 1.46 7.85 14.99
N GLU A 26 2.28 7.03 15.61
CA GLU A 26 3.63 7.43 16.04
C GLU A 26 4.51 7.85 14.86
N CYS A 27 4.38 7.15 13.72
CA CYS A 27 5.06 7.53 12.49
C CYS A 27 4.54 8.86 11.94
N ALA A 28 3.25 9.16 12.06
CA ALA A 28 2.66 10.42 11.64
C ALA A 28 3.17 11.59 12.49
N GLU A 29 3.21 11.44 13.81
CA GLU A 29 3.75 12.44 14.75
C GLU A 29 5.21 12.78 14.41
N ARG A 30 6.06 11.76 14.20
CA ARG A 30 7.44 11.96 13.72
C ARG A 30 7.50 12.67 12.36
N GLY A 31 6.52 12.43 11.50
CA GLY A 31 6.38 13.09 10.21
C GLY A 31 6.09 14.58 10.33
N GLU A 32 5.23 14.96 11.28
CA GLU A 32 4.90 16.36 11.60
C GLU A 32 6.12 17.10 12.17
N GLU A 33 6.89 16.47 13.06
CA GLU A 33 8.13 17.04 13.59
C GLU A 33 9.18 17.28 12.49
N LEU A 34 9.35 16.30 11.58
CA LEU A 34 10.22 16.45 10.42
C LEU A 34 9.72 17.53 9.47
N GLU A 35 8.42 17.60 9.21
CA GLU A 35 7.83 18.64 8.37
C GLU A 35 8.12 20.04 8.92
N ALA A 36 7.89 20.27 10.21
CA ALA A 36 8.17 21.54 10.87
C ALA A 36 9.67 21.90 10.80
N MET A 37 10.56 20.93 11.02
CA MET A 37 12.00 21.13 10.88
C MET A 37 12.38 21.53 9.46
N VAL A 38 11.88 20.81 8.46
CA VAL A 38 12.18 21.09 7.04
C VAL A 38 11.64 22.48 6.66
N GLN A 39 10.45 22.85 7.15
CA GLN A 39 9.86 24.18 6.92
C GLN A 39 10.73 25.31 7.47
N ASP A 40 11.35 25.13 8.64
CA ASP A 40 12.17 26.17 9.29
C ASP A 40 13.51 26.39 8.55
N VAL A 41 14.12 25.31 8.03
CA VAL A 41 15.49 25.38 7.49
C VAL A 41 15.55 25.50 5.96
N CYS A 42 14.54 25.01 5.23
CA CYS A 42 14.56 24.98 3.77
C CYS A 42 13.89 26.22 3.15
N LYS A 43 14.22 26.48 1.87
CA LYS A 43 13.52 27.51 1.10
C LYS A 43 12.08 27.07 0.79
N PRO A 44 11.14 28.00 0.56
CA PRO A 44 9.74 27.66 0.26
C PRO A 44 9.56 26.65 -0.88
N ASN A 45 10.31 26.82 -1.98
CA ASN A 45 10.27 25.93 -3.13
C ASN A 45 10.88 24.53 -2.88
N GLU A 46 11.75 24.41 -1.89
CA GLU A 46 12.35 23.15 -1.45
C GLU A 46 11.41 22.40 -0.51
N PHE A 47 10.78 23.13 0.41
CA PHE A 47 9.72 22.61 1.28
C PHE A 47 8.52 22.10 0.46
N GLU A 48 8.08 22.84 -0.56
CA GLU A 48 7.03 22.37 -1.48
C GLU A 48 7.39 21.03 -2.15
N ARG A 49 8.65 20.84 -2.55
CA ARG A 49 9.11 19.57 -3.13
C ARG A 49 9.08 18.42 -2.13
N TYR A 50 9.46 18.68 -0.88
CA TYR A 50 9.33 17.73 0.22
C TYR A 50 7.85 17.34 0.42
N MET A 51 6.95 18.32 0.53
CA MET A 51 5.51 18.07 0.72
C MET A 51 4.90 17.28 -0.43
N MET A 52 5.23 17.63 -1.68
CA MET A 52 4.80 16.87 -2.85
C MET A 52 5.30 15.42 -2.81
N PHE A 53 6.55 15.20 -2.41
CA PHE A 53 7.09 13.84 -2.29
C PHE A 53 6.36 13.02 -1.22
N ILE A 54 6.21 13.57 0.00
CA ILE A 54 5.55 12.88 1.11
C ILE A 54 4.07 12.61 0.81
N GLY A 55 3.37 13.57 0.20
CA GLY A 55 1.96 13.42 -0.18
C GLY A 55 1.72 12.44 -1.33
N ASP A 56 2.70 12.25 -2.22
CA ASP A 56 2.59 11.28 -3.32
C ASP A 56 3.03 9.88 -2.91
N LEU A 57 3.84 9.73 -1.86
CA LEU A 57 4.31 8.45 -1.37
C LEU A 57 3.14 7.49 -1.10
N GLU A 58 2.17 7.94 -0.29
CA GLU A 58 1.00 7.13 0.07
C GLU A 58 0.15 6.76 -1.15
N LYS A 59 -0.08 7.73 -2.04
CA LYS A 59 -0.91 7.54 -3.24
C LYS A 59 -0.31 6.50 -4.17
N VAL A 60 1.01 6.60 -4.44
CA VAL A 60 1.71 5.69 -5.34
C VAL A 60 1.81 4.29 -4.75
N VAL A 61 2.16 4.16 -3.47
CA VAL A 61 2.22 2.86 -2.77
C VAL A 61 0.85 2.19 -2.76
N SER A 62 -0.21 2.92 -2.38
CA SER A 62 -1.57 2.41 -2.37
C SER A 62 -2.06 1.96 -3.76
N LEU A 63 -1.74 2.74 -4.80
CA LEU A 63 -2.09 2.39 -6.18
C LEU A 63 -1.41 1.08 -6.62
N LEU A 64 -0.11 0.93 -6.34
CA LEU A 64 0.66 -0.27 -6.68
C LEU A 64 0.09 -1.52 -6.01
N LEU A 65 -0.23 -1.43 -4.72
CA LEU A 65 -0.77 -2.55 -3.95
C LEU A 65 -2.16 -2.94 -4.47
N CYS A 66 -3.05 -1.95 -4.65
CA CYS A 66 -4.39 -2.17 -5.20
C CYS A 66 -4.36 -2.84 -6.58
N LEU A 67 -3.48 -2.38 -7.48
CA LEU A 67 -3.32 -3.00 -8.80
C LEU A 67 -2.74 -4.42 -8.71
N SER A 68 -1.77 -4.64 -7.82
CA SER A 68 -1.18 -5.97 -7.60
C SER A 68 -2.23 -6.98 -7.14
N SER A 69 -3.03 -6.61 -6.14
CA SER A 69 -4.13 -7.43 -5.62
C SER A 69 -5.18 -7.74 -6.69
N ARG A 70 -5.64 -6.71 -7.40
CA ARG A 70 -6.63 -6.87 -8.48
C ARG A 70 -6.10 -7.78 -9.59
N LEU A 71 -4.83 -7.64 -9.97
CA LEU A 71 -4.21 -8.49 -10.99
C LEU A 71 -4.09 -9.94 -10.51
N ALA A 72 -3.66 -10.16 -9.27
CA ALA A 72 -3.58 -11.50 -8.68
C ALA A 72 -4.95 -12.21 -8.65
N ARG A 73 -6.02 -11.49 -8.30
CA ARG A 73 -7.39 -12.02 -8.35
C ARG A 73 -7.82 -12.44 -9.76
N VAL A 74 -7.51 -11.62 -10.76
CA VAL A 74 -7.82 -11.95 -12.17
C VAL A 74 -6.98 -13.14 -12.66
N GLN A 75 -5.70 -13.19 -12.32
CA GLN A 75 -4.84 -14.34 -12.65
C GLN A 75 -5.33 -15.63 -12.00
N ASN A 76 -5.80 -15.57 -10.75
CA ASN A 76 -6.40 -16.72 -10.07
C ASN A 76 -7.71 -17.16 -10.74
N ALA A 77 -8.56 -16.23 -11.18
CA ALA A 77 -9.77 -16.55 -11.93
C ALA A 77 -9.43 -17.19 -13.28
N MET A 78 -8.43 -16.66 -14.00
CA MET A 78 -7.99 -17.24 -15.28
C MET A 78 -7.47 -18.67 -15.15
N ARG A 79 -6.80 -19.02 -14.04
CA ARG A 79 -6.34 -20.39 -13.77
C ARG A 79 -7.49 -21.38 -13.54
N ARG A 80 -8.69 -20.91 -13.22
CA ARG A 80 -9.89 -21.73 -13.00
C ARG A 80 -10.71 -21.93 -14.28
N ILE A 81 -10.36 -21.26 -15.38
CA ILE A 81 -11.03 -21.42 -16.67
C ILE A 81 -10.86 -22.86 -17.17
N ASP A 82 -11.96 -23.45 -17.62
CA ASP A 82 -12.00 -24.82 -18.15
C ASP A 82 -12.75 -24.92 -19.50
N GLY A 83 -13.03 -26.14 -19.94
CA GLY A 83 -13.75 -26.42 -21.19
C GLY A 83 -15.22 -25.97 -21.19
N ASN A 84 -15.83 -25.81 -20.01
CA ASN A 84 -17.23 -25.43 -19.84
C ASN A 84 -17.43 -23.92 -19.64
N THR A 85 -16.34 -23.19 -19.35
CA THR A 85 -16.39 -21.73 -19.19
C THR A 85 -16.79 -21.05 -20.50
N ASP A 86 -17.73 -20.13 -20.42
CA ASP A 86 -18.29 -19.41 -21.56
C ASP A 86 -17.22 -18.59 -22.32
N ALA A 87 -17.39 -18.48 -23.65
CA ALA A 87 -16.42 -17.79 -24.50
C ALA A 87 -16.35 -16.28 -24.21
N GLU A 88 -17.48 -15.64 -23.90
CA GLU A 88 -17.53 -14.22 -23.53
C GLU A 88 -16.88 -13.99 -22.16
N GLU A 89 -17.09 -14.90 -21.20
CA GLU A 89 -16.43 -14.85 -19.89
C GLU A 89 -14.90 -14.96 -20.02
N LYS A 90 -14.41 -15.91 -20.82
CA LYS A 90 -12.98 -16.06 -21.13
C LYS A 90 -12.39 -14.79 -21.75
N GLN A 91 -13.11 -14.20 -22.72
CA GLN A 91 -12.68 -12.98 -23.39
C GLN A 91 -12.61 -11.80 -22.40
N SER A 92 -13.67 -11.61 -21.61
CA SER A 92 -13.75 -10.55 -20.59
C SER A 92 -12.61 -10.62 -19.57
N LEU A 93 -12.29 -11.82 -19.07
CA LEU A 93 -11.16 -12.03 -18.16
C LEU A 93 -9.81 -11.67 -18.80
N ASN A 94 -9.61 -12.04 -20.07
CA ASN A 94 -8.39 -11.73 -20.80
C ASN A 94 -8.23 -10.21 -21.04
N GLU A 95 -9.31 -9.51 -21.39
CA GLU A 95 -9.32 -8.06 -21.55
C GLU A 95 -9.01 -7.35 -20.22
N ARG A 96 -9.63 -7.79 -19.13
CA ARG A 96 -9.36 -7.27 -17.78
C ARG A 96 -7.91 -7.51 -17.35
N HIS A 97 -7.36 -8.68 -17.63
CA HIS A 97 -5.95 -8.99 -17.35
C HIS A 97 -5.00 -8.06 -18.14
N LYS A 98 -5.24 -7.88 -19.44
CA LYS A 98 -4.45 -6.97 -20.29
C LYS A 98 -4.49 -5.54 -19.78
N LEU A 99 -5.67 -5.03 -19.43
CA LEU A 99 -5.84 -3.69 -18.89
C LEU A 99 -5.08 -3.51 -17.57
N LEU A 100 -5.29 -4.40 -16.60
CA LEU A 100 -4.63 -4.33 -15.30
C LEU A 100 -3.11 -4.47 -15.39
N SER A 101 -2.62 -5.30 -16.31
CA SER A 101 -1.18 -5.46 -16.55
C SER A 101 -0.56 -4.15 -17.06
N ARG A 102 -1.24 -3.44 -17.97
CA ARG A 102 -0.79 -2.12 -18.45
C ARG A 102 -0.80 -1.09 -17.33
N GLN A 103 -1.90 -0.98 -16.59
CA GLN A 103 -2.00 -0.07 -15.44
C GLN A 103 -0.92 -0.35 -14.39
N ARG A 104 -0.57 -1.63 -14.17
CA ARG A 104 0.49 -2.01 -13.24
C ARG A 104 1.87 -1.53 -13.70
N GLU A 105 2.11 -1.51 -15.00
CA GLU A 105 3.35 -0.97 -15.58
C GLU A 105 3.39 0.56 -15.46
N ASP A 106 2.30 1.25 -15.81
CA ASP A 106 2.19 2.71 -15.62
C ASP A 106 2.43 3.10 -14.14
N ALA A 107 1.94 2.30 -13.19
CA ALA A 107 2.17 2.53 -11.77
C ALA A 107 3.63 2.27 -11.34
N LYS A 108 4.37 1.38 -12.01
CA LYS A 108 5.82 1.23 -11.77
C LYS A 108 6.57 2.47 -12.24
N ASP A 109 6.21 3.05 -13.37
CA ASP A 109 6.81 4.31 -13.83
C ASP A 109 6.56 5.44 -12.82
N LEU A 110 5.37 5.51 -12.22
CA LEU A 110 5.10 6.43 -11.12
C LEU A 110 6.00 6.18 -9.90
N LYS A 111 6.27 4.91 -9.56
CA LYS A 111 7.19 4.54 -8.48
C LYS A 111 8.62 4.97 -8.77
N GLU A 112 9.12 4.72 -9.98
CA GLU A 112 10.46 5.14 -10.37
C GLU A 112 10.62 6.65 -10.33
N ASN A 113 9.61 7.38 -10.80
CA ASN A 113 9.58 8.84 -10.71
C ASN A 113 9.55 9.33 -9.25
N LEU A 114 8.78 8.66 -8.39
CA LEU A 114 8.78 8.93 -6.95
C LEU A 114 10.16 8.68 -6.32
N ASP A 115 10.85 7.59 -6.68
CA ASP A 115 12.20 7.28 -6.19
C ASP A 115 13.27 8.24 -6.68
N ARG A 116 13.08 8.82 -7.87
CA ARG A 116 13.93 9.93 -8.34
C ARG A 116 13.67 11.19 -7.54
N ARG A 117 12.40 11.49 -7.22
CA ARG A 117 12.03 12.65 -6.39
C ARG A 117 12.54 12.51 -4.96
N GLU A 118 12.46 11.32 -4.37
CA GLU A 118 13.03 11.00 -3.06
C GLU A 118 14.52 11.38 -3.01
N ARG A 119 15.31 10.90 -3.97
CA ARG A 119 16.75 11.23 -4.05
C ARG A 119 17.02 12.71 -4.18
N VAL A 120 16.20 13.43 -4.94
CA VAL A 120 16.31 14.89 -5.08
C VAL A 120 15.99 15.59 -3.76
N VAL A 121 14.91 15.19 -3.07
CA VAL A 121 14.54 15.73 -1.76
C VAL A 121 15.62 15.43 -0.73
N SER A 122 16.10 14.18 -0.64
CA SER A 122 17.20 13.79 0.24
C SER A 122 18.47 14.63 0.00
N GLY A 123 18.84 14.86 -1.26
CA GLY A 123 19.97 15.73 -1.63
C GLY A 123 19.77 17.22 -1.34
N ILE A 124 18.52 17.69 -1.29
CA ILE A 124 18.19 19.04 -0.81
C ILE A 124 18.38 19.10 0.71
N LEU A 125 17.77 18.16 1.44
CA LEU A 125 17.80 18.12 2.91
C LEU A 125 19.23 17.98 3.45
N ALA A 126 20.10 17.23 2.77
CA ALA A 126 21.51 17.07 3.14
C ALA A 126 22.32 18.39 3.18
N LYS A 127 21.81 19.48 2.60
CA LYS A 127 22.45 20.81 2.67
C LYS A 127 22.13 21.57 3.96
N TYR A 128 21.06 21.17 4.65
CA TYR A 128 20.48 21.88 5.78
C TYR A 128 20.52 21.06 7.08
N LEU A 129 20.39 19.74 6.96
CA LEU A 129 20.29 18.83 8.08
C LEU A 129 21.64 18.21 8.46
N THR A 130 21.77 17.87 9.74
CA THR A 130 22.87 17.03 10.23
C THR A 130 22.73 15.59 9.72
N ASP A 131 23.82 14.81 9.76
CA ASP A 131 23.81 13.40 9.36
C ASP A 131 22.77 12.58 10.14
N GLN A 132 22.61 12.86 11.43
CA GLN A 132 21.62 12.19 12.28
C GLN A 132 20.19 12.52 11.84
N GLN A 133 19.87 13.81 11.63
CA GLN A 133 18.55 14.23 11.16
C GLN A 133 18.22 13.68 9.77
N LEU A 134 19.23 13.61 8.88
CA LEU A 134 19.06 13.02 7.57
C LEU A 134 18.79 11.51 7.64
N GLU A 135 19.43 10.80 8.56
CA GLU A 135 19.15 9.39 8.83
C GLU A 135 17.75 9.19 9.41
N ASP A 136 17.31 10.06 10.32
CA ASP A 136 15.96 10.02 10.88
C ASP A 136 14.89 10.26 9.81
N TYR A 137 15.14 11.18 8.86
CA TYR A 137 14.31 11.38 7.67
C TYR A 137 14.24 10.10 6.81
N ARG A 138 15.37 9.48 6.47
CA ARG A 138 15.41 8.25 5.68
C ARG A 138 14.63 7.12 6.35
N ARG A 139 14.85 6.94 7.66
CA ARG A 139 14.14 5.96 8.47
C ARG A 139 12.64 6.24 8.51
N PHE A 140 12.23 7.50 8.62
CA PHE A 140 10.82 7.88 8.56
C PHE A 140 10.18 7.47 7.23
N VAL A 141 10.79 7.81 6.09
CA VAL A 141 10.26 7.45 4.77
C VAL A 141 10.16 5.93 4.62
N GLN A 142 11.16 5.19 5.08
CA GLN A 142 11.16 3.72 5.05
C GLN A 142 10.03 3.14 5.91
N VAL A 143 9.93 3.54 7.17
CA VAL A 143 8.90 3.06 8.11
C VAL A 143 7.50 3.40 7.59
N LYS A 144 7.28 4.64 7.13
CA LYS A 144 6.00 5.03 6.53
C LYS A 144 5.62 4.14 5.35
N THR A 145 6.58 3.81 4.49
CA THR A 145 6.35 2.93 3.34
C THR A 145 6.00 1.50 3.77
N SER A 146 6.73 0.94 4.74
CA SER A 146 6.46 -0.39 5.26
C SER A 146 5.08 -0.49 5.91
N LEU A 147 4.72 0.47 6.76
CA LEU A 147 3.42 0.51 7.42
C LEU A 147 2.26 0.61 6.42
N LEU A 148 2.42 1.38 5.34
CA LEU A 148 1.42 1.45 4.27
C LEU A 148 1.21 0.10 3.56
N ILE A 149 2.29 -0.66 3.36
CA ILE A 149 2.23 -1.99 2.75
C ILE A 149 1.55 -2.97 3.72
N GLU A 150 2.01 -3.03 4.95
CA GLU A 150 1.49 -3.94 5.99
C GLU A 150 0.00 -3.67 6.26
N GLN A 151 -0.40 -2.41 6.38
CA GLN A 151 -1.81 -2.04 6.55
C GLN A 151 -2.67 -2.52 5.39
N LYS A 152 -2.22 -2.34 4.14
CA LYS A 152 -2.99 -2.77 2.95
C LYS A 152 -3.08 -4.29 2.85
N ASP A 153 -1.98 -4.99 3.07
CA ASP A 153 -1.95 -6.45 3.05
C ASP A 153 -2.86 -7.03 4.15
N LEU A 154 -2.89 -6.41 5.33
CA LEU A 154 -3.76 -6.81 6.43
C LEU A 154 -5.24 -6.53 6.12
N GLU A 155 -5.57 -5.36 5.57
CA GLU A 155 -6.93 -5.02 5.13
C GLU A 155 -7.45 -6.02 4.09
N GLU A 156 -6.61 -6.45 3.14
CA GLU A 156 -6.99 -7.45 2.14
C GLU A 156 -7.20 -8.84 2.75
N GLN A 157 -6.38 -9.24 3.72
CA GLN A 157 -6.55 -10.50 4.43
C GLN A 157 -7.84 -10.52 5.26
N ILE A 158 -8.10 -9.45 6.03
CA ILE A 158 -9.33 -9.31 6.81
C ILE A 158 -10.54 -9.45 5.88
N LYS A 159 -10.58 -8.67 4.80
CA LYS A 159 -11.67 -8.73 3.84
C LYS A 159 -11.87 -10.12 3.24
N PHE A 160 -10.79 -10.81 2.88
CA PHE A 160 -10.85 -12.17 2.35
C PHE A 160 -11.45 -13.17 3.35
N PHE A 161 -11.09 -13.07 4.63
CA PHE A 161 -11.66 -13.95 5.66
C PHE A 161 -13.10 -13.59 6.03
N GLU A 162 -13.47 -12.30 6.00
CA GLU A 162 -14.86 -11.85 6.15
C GLU A 162 -15.76 -12.40 5.03
N GLU A 163 -15.34 -12.26 3.77
CA GLU A 163 -16.07 -12.79 2.60
C GLU A 163 -16.25 -14.33 2.68
N GLN A 164 -15.23 -15.05 3.15
CA GLN A 164 -15.32 -16.50 3.37
C GLN A 164 -16.28 -16.86 4.50
N LEU A 165 -16.21 -16.14 5.63
CA LEU A 165 -17.08 -16.37 6.78
C LEU A 165 -18.55 -16.15 6.40
N GLU A 166 -18.85 -15.03 5.73
CA GLU A 166 -20.20 -14.71 5.26
C GLU A 166 -20.75 -15.79 4.31
N THR A 167 -19.92 -16.28 3.39
CA THR A 167 -20.31 -17.35 2.46
C THR A 167 -20.65 -18.64 3.21
N LEU A 168 -19.84 -19.02 4.20
CA LEU A 168 -20.07 -20.22 4.99
C LEU A 168 -21.32 -20.10 5.86
N GLU A 169 -21.53 -18.96 6.51
CA GLU A 169 -22.71 -18.72 7.35
C GLU A 169 -24.01 -18.77 6.54
N LYS A 170 -24.01 -18.26 5.30
CA LYS A 170 -25.17 -18.38 4.38
C LYS A 170 -25.42 -19.79 3.85
N SER A 171 -24.40 -20.65 3.87
CA SER A 171 -24.50 -22.04 3.38
C SER A 171 -24.99 -23.03 4.45
N ILE A 172 -25.08 -22.59 5.71
CA ILE A 172 -25.66 -23.38 6.79
C ILE A 172 -27.19 -23.21 6.75
N PRO A 173 -27.96 -24.32 6.74
CA PRO A 173 -29.42 -24.28 6.77
C PRO A 173 -30.03 -23.57 7.98
#